data_AF-A0A3P7RKX0-F1
#
_entry.id   AF-A0A3P7RKX0-F1
#
_cell.length_a   1.000
_cell.length_b   1.000
_cell.length_c   1.000
_cell.angle_alpha   90.00
_cell.angle_beta   90.00
_cell.angle_gamma   90.00
#
_symmetry.space_group_name_H-M   'P 1'
#
loop_
_entity.id
_entity.type
_entity.pdbx_description
1 polymer ?
#
loop_
_entity_poly.entity_id
_entity_poly.type
_entity_poly.pdbx_seq_one_letter_code
_entity_poly.pdbx_strand_id
1 'polypeptide(L)'
;MILGIKHIQGAAAWKTLRLNEKPRIVIDCQFIAKEFDDFSSRLATQLEFIIEENLRRRDPFDLSIVNYDEENPNCAAVTRLLRMKYQHQTILPMHTNKDVLDFYDKEDLVYIARWSQHVLRAPLDDRVYVICLGRDNRLPLGAARKRNCRTARIPFNENFKCVV
;
A
#
# COMPACT_ATOMS: atom_id res chain seq x y z
N MET A 1 3.47 25.78 18.88
CA MET A 1 4.12 24.49 19.22
C MET A 1 3.74 23.43 18.18
N ILE A 2 4.22 23.53 16.92
CA ILE A 2 3.89 22.57 15.82
C ILE A 2 5.12 22.28 14.93
N LEU A 3 6.35 22.59 15.37
CA LEU A 3 7.56 22.21 14.63
C LEU A 3 8.11 20.83 15.02
N GLY A 4 7.84 20.33 16.23
CA GLY A 4 8.40 19.05 16.71
C GLY A 4 7.79 17.79 16.07
N ILE A 5 6.51 17.84 15.67
CA ILE A 5 5.78 16.63 15.21
C ILE A 5 6.26 16.16 13.83
N LYS A 6 6.72 17.09 12.97
CA LYS A 6 7.07 16.78 11.56
C LYS A 6 8.39 16.01 11.41
N HIS A 7 9.35 16.19 12.32
CA HIS A 7 10.63 15.47 12.31
C HIS A 7 10.51 14.04 12.90
N ILE A 8 9.60 13.82 13.84
CA ILE A 8 9.42 12.52 14.52
C ILE A 8 8.96 11.44 13.55
N GLN A 9 8.09 11.78 12.58
CA GLN A 9 7.56 10.82 11.60
C GLN A 9 8.66 10.27 10.68
N GLY A 10 9.63 11.11 10.28
CA GLY A 10 10.78 10.65 9.50
C GLY A 10 11.70 9.70 10.27
N ALA A 11 11.91 9.96 11.57
CA ALA A 11 12.73 9.10 12.42
C ALA A 11 12.10 7.71 12.64
N ALA A 12 10.78 7.63 12.78
CA ALA A 12 10.07 6.36 12.89
C ALA A 12 10.15 5.54 11.59
N ALA A 13 9.90 6.16 10.43
CA ALA A 13 10.06 5.50 9.13
C ALA A 13 11.49 5.00 8.88
N TRP A 14 12.49 5.81 9.26
CA TRP A 14 13.90 5.43 9.17
C TRP A 14 14.25 4.20 10.00
N LYS A 15 13.66 4.07 11.20
CA LYS A 15 13.87 2.91 12.07
C LYS A 15 13.38 1.62 11.39
N THR A 16 12.18 1.63 10.82
CA THR A 16 11.60 0.47 10.11
C THR A 16 12.49 0.03 8.95
N LEU A 17 12.96 0.99 8.14
CA LEU A 17 13.84 0.71 7.00
C LEU A 17 15.17 0.06 7.42
N ARG A 18 15.73 0.47 8.57
CA ARG A 18 17.03 -0.05 9.05
C ARG A 18 16.94 -1.45 9.65
N LEU A 19 15.83 -1.79 10.30
CA LEU A 19 15.72 -3.05 11.04
C LEU A 19 15.22 -4.21 10.16
N ASN A 20 14.81 -3.95 8.92
CA ASN A 20 14.22 -4.95 8.02
C ASN A 20 13.10 -5.75 8.72
N GLU A 21 12.35 -5.06 9.57
CA GLU A 21 11.28 -5.65 10.36
C GLU A 21 10.12 -6.03 9.44
N LYS A 22 9.67 -7.28 9.55
CA LYS A 22 8.50 -7.78 8.84
C LYS A 22 7.22 -7.27 9.52
N PRO A 23 6.15 -6.96 8.76
CA PRO A 23 6.03 -7.14 7.30
C PRO A 23 6.17 -5.85 6.48
N ARG A 24 6.64 -5.98 5.23
CA ARG A 24 6.59 -4.90 4.23
C ARG A 24 5.23 -4.89 3.53
N ILE A 25 4.73 -3.69 3.23
CA ILE A 25 3.45 -3.49 2.55
C ILE A 25 3.70 -2.82 1.19
N VAL A 26 3.13 -3.40 0.14
CA VAL A 26 3.16 -2.83 -1.21
C VAL A 26 1.74 -2.46 -1.62
N ILE A 27 1.53 -1.21 -2.04
CA ILE A 27 0.29 -0.76 -2.67
C ILE A 27 0.46 -0.82 -4.18
N ASP A 28 -0.34 -1.66 -4.82
CA ASP A 28 -0.30 -1.88 -6.27
C ASP A 28 -1.36 -1.02 -6.96
N CYS A 29 -0.91 0.01 -7.67
CA CYS A 29 -1.73 1.05 -8.29
C CYS A 29 -2.13 0.77 -9.74
N GLN A 30 -1.91 -0.46 -10.25
CA GLN A 30 -2.17 -0.81 -11.66
C GLN A 30 -3.62 -0.59 -12.14
N PHE A 31 -4.57 -0.38 -11.21
CA PHE A 31 -5.99 -0.19 -11.50
C PHE A 31 -6.47 1.27 -11.37
N ILE A 32 -5.59 2.22 -11.07
CA ILE A 32 -5.93 3.65 -11.18
C ILE A 32 -5.96 3.99 -12.67
N ALA A 33 -7.15 4.30 -13.19
CA ALA A 33 -7.30 4.64 -14.61
C ALA A 33 -6.68 6.01 -14.93
N LYS A 34 -6.22 6.19 -16.17
CA LYS A 34 -5.70 7.48 -16.67
C LYS A 34 -6.81 8.50 -16.86
N GLU A 35 -7.96 8.04 -17.33
CA GLU A 35 -9.14 8.90 -17.44
C GLU A 35 -9.57 9.34 -16.04
N PHE A 36 -9.66 10.64 -15.87
CA PHE A 36 -10.08 11.22 -14.60
C PHE A 36 -11.60 11.07 -14.47
N ASP A 37 -12.02 10.09 -13.69
CA ASP A 37 -13.40 9.88 -13.28
C ASP A 37 -13.53 9.95 -11.76
N ASP A 38 -14.76 10.03 -11.26
CA ASP A 38 -15.06 10.05 -9.83
C ASP A 38 -14.43 8.86 -9.09
N PHE A 39 -14.29 7.73 -9.78
CA PHE A 39 -13.76 6.52 -9.18
C PHE A 39 -12.24 6.58 -8.99
N SER A 40 -11.48 6.98 -10.01
CA SER A 40 -10.03 7.11 -9.95
C SER A 40 -9.60 8.22 -9.00
N SER A 41 -10.38 9.31 -8.93
CA SER A 41 -10.21 10.37 -7.92
C SER A 41 -10.40 9.83 -6.49
N ARG A 42 -11.38 8.94 -6.27
CA ARG A 42 -11.57 8.27 -4.98
C ARG A 42 -10.44 7.31 -4.63
N LEU A 43 -9.89 6.58 -5.59
CA LEU A 43 -8.71 5.74 -5.37
C LEU A 43 -7.48 6.58 -5.00
N ALA A 44 -7.26 7.70 -5.68
CA ALA A 44 -6.21 8.66 -5.32
C ALA A 44 -6.38 9.19 -3.89
N THR A 45 -7.61 9.53 -3.49
CA THR A 45 -7.92 9.95 -2.11
C THR A 45 -7.66 8.82 -1.09
N GLN A 46 -7.98 7.58 -1.43
CA GLN A 46 -7.66 6.41 -0.58
C GLN A 46 -6.16 6.20 -0.46
N LEU A 47 -5.40 6.37 -1.54
CA LEU A 47 -3.94 6.28 -1.51
C LEU A 47 -3.34 7.34 -0.59
N GLU A 48 -3.80 8.58 -0.72
CA GLU A 48 -3.43 9.66 0.19
C GLU A 48 -3.67 9.24 1.65
N PHE A 49 -4.89 8.79 1.98
CA PHE A 49 -5.23 8.37 3.33
C PHE A 49 -4.32 7.24 3.85
N ILE A 50 -4.02 6.23 3.02
CA ILE A 50 -3.10 5.13 3.38
C ILE A 50 -1.71 5.67 3.75
N ILE A 51 -1.18 6.59 2.93
CA ILE A 51 0.14 7.18 3.16
C ILE A 51 0.13 8.01 4.44
N GLU A 52 -0.86 8.89 4.60
CA GLU A 52 -0.96 9.76 5.77
C GLU A 52 -1.07 8.95 7.07
N GLU A 53 -1.93 7.92 7.08
CA GLU A 53 -2.09 7.07 8.25
C GLU A 53 -0.81 6.31 8.56
N ASN A 54 -0.12 5.76 7.55
CA ASN A 54 1.15 5.09 7.79
C ASN A 54 2.20 6.03 8.40
N LEU A 55 2.32 7.26 7.89
CA LEU A 55 3.25 8.27 8.42
C LEU A 55 2.92 8.72 9.85
N ARG A 56 1.65 8.63 10.27
CA ARG A 56 1.21 8.97 11.64
C ARG A 56 1.42 7.83 12.64
N ARG A 57 1.70 6.60 12.18
CA ARG A 57 1.92 5.46 13.08
C ARG A 57 3.16 5.69 13.94
N ARG A 58 3.08 5.24 15.19
CA ARG A 58 4.27 5.12 16.06
C ARG A 58 5.30 4.15 15.48
N ASP A 59 4.79 3.10 14.83
CA ASP A 59 5.56 2.08 14.14
C ASP A 59 5.01 1.94 12.70
N PRO A 60 5.52 2.77 11.76
CA PRO A 60 5.09 2.75 10.37
C PRO A 60 5.56 1.47 9.69
N PHE A 61 4.75 0.95 8.77
CA PHE A 61 5.17 -0.12 7.87
C PHE A 61 6.19 0.40 6.86
N ASP A 62 7.11 -0.47 6.44
CA ASP A 62 7.87 -0.26 5.21
C ASP A 62 6.89 -0.34 4.03
N LEU A 63 6.44 0.83 3.58
CA LEU A 63 5.41 1.02 2.58
C LEU A 63 6.04 1.40 1.25
N SER A 64 5.73 0.62 0.22
CA SER A 64 6.10 0.92 -1.17
C SER A 64 4.86 1.01 -2.04
N ILE A 65 4.90 1.86 -3.07
CA ILE A 65 3.80 2.10 -4.00
C ILE A 65 4.32 1.78 -5.41
N VAL A 66 3.72 0.79 -6.07
CA VAL A 66 4.17 0.26 -7.37
C VAL A 66 3.09 0.44 -8.42
N ASN A 67 3.46 0.30 -9.70
CA ASN A 67 2.59 0.59 -10.83
C ASN A 67 1.96 2.00 -10.73
N TYR A 68 2.72 2.94 -10.16
CA TYR A 68 2.32 4.32 -9.91
C TYR A 68 2.84 5.21 -11.05
N ASP A 69 1.94 5.54 -11.98
CA ASP A 69 2.25 6.37 -13.14
C ASP A 69 2.11 7.87 -12.79
N GLU A 70 3.21 8.61 -12.63
CA GLU A 70 3.17 10.06 -12.37
C GLU A 70 2.60 10.87 -13.54
N GLU A 71 2.53 10.31 -14.76
CA GLU A 71 1.85 10.96 -15.89
C GLU A 71 0.32 10.81 -15.80
N ASN A 72 -0.18 9.89 -14.96
CA ASN A 72 -1.60 9.78 -14.67
C ASN A 72 -2.05 10.97 -13.79
N PRO A 73 -3.05 11.77 -14.22
CA PRO A 73 -3.52 12.93 -13.45
C PRO A 73 -3.93 12.61 -12.01
N ASN A 74 -4.50 11.43 -11.76
CA ASN A 74 -4.91 10.99 -10.43
C ASN A 74 -3.70 10.77 -9.50
N CYS A 75 -2.64 10.12 -10.01
CA CYS A 75 -1.38 9.94 -9.29
C CYS A 75 -0.66 11.28 -9.12
N ALA A 76 -0.57 12.10 -10.17
CA ALA A 76 0.06 13.41 -10.12
C ALA A 76 -0.56 14.31 -9.03
N ALA A 77 -1.89 14.24 -8.84
CA ALA A 77 -2.60 14.96 -7.78
C ALA A 77 -2.14 14.50 -6.38
N VAL A 78 -2.01 13.20 -6.15
CA VAL A 78 -1.48 12.64 -4.89
C VAL A 78 -0.04 13.09 -4.67
N THR A 79 0.84 12.95 -5.67
CA THR A 79 2.24 13.40 -5.57
C THR A 79 2.34 14.88 -5.22
N ARG A 80 1.55 15.74 -5.88
CA ARG A 80 1.52 17.17 -5.61
C ARG A 80 1.10 17.46 -4.17
N LEU A 81 0.05 16.79 -3.69
CA LEU A 81 -0.43 16.95 -2.32
C LEU A 81 0.60 16.49 -1.30
N LEU A 82 1.23 15.33 -1.51
CA LEU A 82 2.28 14.83 -0.62
C LEU A 82 3.44 15.82 -0.54
N ARG A 83 3.90 16.35 -1.68
CA ARG A 83 4.96 17.37 -1.72
C ARG A 83 4.57 18.63 -0.95
N MET A 84 3.33 19.10 -1.05
CA MET A 84 2.87 20.29 -0.33
C MET A 84 2.74 20.04 1.18
N LYS A 85 2.10 18.93 1.60
CA LYS A 85 1.88 18.62 3.02
C LYS A 85 3.16 18.26 3.75
N TYR A 86 4.05 17.54 3.07
CA TYR A 86 5.25 16.93 3.65
C TYR A 86 6.56 17.51 3.10
N GLN A 87 6.54 18.77 2.65
CA GLN A 87 7.72 19.46 2.08
C GLN A 87 8.99 19.45 2.96
N HIS A 88 8.84 19.28 4.27
CA HIS A 88 9.96 19.25 5.23
C HIS A 88 10.29 17.83 5.71
N GLN A 89 9.61 16.81 5.20
CA GLN A 89 9.81 15.43 5.60
C GLN A 89 10.92 14.82 4.75
N THR A 90 11.92 14.24 5.40
CA THR A 90 13.11 13.68 4.72
C THR A 90 12.84 12.31 4.11
N ILE A 91 11.82 11.59 4.61
CA ILE A 91 11.52 10.21 4.20
C ILE A 91 10.02 10.09 3.96
N LEU A 92 9.66 9.72 2.74
CA LEU A 92 8.32 9.35 2.30
C LEU A 92 8.34 7.92 1.76
N PRO A 93 7.19 7.22 1.70
CA PRO A 93 7.09 5.93 1.01
C PRO A 93 7.66 6.02 -0.40
N MET A 94 8.40 5.00 -0.82
CA MET A 94 8.87 4.91 -2.21
C MET A 94 7.67 4.73 -3.14
N HIS A 95 7.60 5.52 -4.21
CA HIS A 95 6.64 5.29 -5.30
C HIS A 95 7.36 5.15 -6.64
N THR A 96 6.85 4.27 -7.51
CA THR A 96 7.48 3.93 -8.79
C THR A 96 6.46 3.41 -9.81
N ASN A 97 6.73 3.63 -11.10
CA ASN A 97 5.93 3.09 -12.20
C ASN A 97 6.25 1.62 -12.52
N LYS A 98 7.27 1.05 -11.86
CA LYS A 98 7.70 -0.35 -12.01
C LYS A 98 6.74 -1.33 -11.34
N ASP A 99 6.79 -2.60 -11.77
CA ASP A 99 5.98 -3.65 -11.18
C ASP A 99 6.59 -4.16 -9.87
N VAL A 100 5.79 -4.80 -9.01
CA VAL A 100 6.28 -5.39 -7.76
C VAL A 100 7.36 -6.46 -7.99
N LEU A 101 7.27 -7.20 -9.10
CA LEU A 101 8.23 -8.25 -9.44
C LEU A 101 9.62 -7.72 -9.84
N ASP A 102 9.76 -6.41 -10.08
CA ASP A 102 11.07 -5.79 -10.34
C ASP A 102 11.90 -5.64 -9.05
N PHE A 103 11.30 -5.86 -7.88
CA PHE A 103 11.93 -5.64 -6.57
C PHE A 103 11.95 -6.88 -5.68
N TYR A 104 11.05 -7.84 -5.91
CA TYR A 104 10.82 -8.98 -5.04
C TYR A 104 10.54 -10.24 -5.85
N ASP A 105 11.04 -11.38 -5.36
CA ASP A 105 10.70 -12.69 -5.92
C ASP A 105 9.23 -13.02 -5.65
N LYS A 106 8.54 -13.63 -6.62
CA LYS A 106 7.10 -13.94 -6.51
C LYS A 106 6.77 -14.85 -5.32
N GLU A 107 7.72 -15.67 -4.87
CA GLU A 107 7.58 -16.56 -3.71
C GLU A 107 7.46 -15.79 -2.39
N ASP A 108 8.09 -14.60 -2.31
CA ASP A 108 8.05 -13.70 -1.16
C ASP A 108 6.76 -12.87 -1.10
N LEU A 109 5.99 -12.83 -2.20
CA LEU A 109 4.81 -12.00 -2.35
C LEU A 109 3.52 -12.73 -1.96
N VAL A 110 2.71 -12.07 -1.14
CA VAL A 110 1.35 -12.50 -0.83
C VAL A 110 0.36 -11.38 -1.15
N TYR A 111 -0.47 -11.60 -2.18
CA TYR A 111 -1.54 -10.67 -2.52
C TYR A 111 -2.74 -10.84 -1.56
N ILE A 112 -3.16 -9.73 -0.94
CA ILE A 112 -4.34 -9.72 -0.08
C ILE A 112 -5.60 -9.69 -0.95
N ALA A 113 -6.38 -10.76 -0.89
CA ALA A 113 -7.57 -10.95 -1.72
C ALA A 113 -8.71 -11.54 -0.90
N ARG A 114 -9.88 -10.88 -0.89
CA ARG A 114 -11.07 -11.29 -0.13
C ARG A 114 -11.45 -12.76 -0.32
N TRP A 115 -11.35 -13.24 -1.55
CA TRP A 115 -11.82 -14.58 -1.97
C TRP A 115 -10.71 -15.63 -1.99
N SER A 116 -9.53 -15.33 -1.42
CA SER A 116 -8.47 -16.34 -1.28
C SER A 116 -8.93 -17.48 -0.38
N GLN A 117 -8.48 -18.70 -0.70
CA GLN A 117 -8.71 -19.88 0.13
C GLN A 117 -7.82 -19.89 1.38
N HIS A 118 -6.64 -19.24 1.30
CA HIS A 118 -5.73 -19.15 2.43
C HIS A 118 -6.11 -18.00 3.34
N VAL A 119 -6.23 -18.27 4.63
CA VAL A 119 -6.55 -17.26 5.65
C VAL A 119 -5.25 -16.72 6.23
N LEU A 120 -5.07 -15.40 6.20
CA LEU A 120 -3.94 -14.73 6.82
C LEU A 120 -4.05 -14.84 8.34
N ARG A 121 -3.03 -15.41 8.99
CA ARG A 121 -2.96 -15.57 10.45
C ARG A 121 -1.72 -14.85 10.97
N ALA A 122 -1.81 -14.39 12.22
CA ALA A 122 -0.66 -13.83 12.92
C ALA A 122 0.22 -14.95 13.51
N PRO A 123 1.53 -14.73 13.66
CA PRO A 123 2.29 -13.57 13.19
C PRO A 123 2.38 -13.48 11.66
N LEU A 124 2.59 -12.27 11.13
CA LEU A 124 2.73 -12.02 9.69
C LEU A 124 4.14 -12.39 9.25
N ASP A 125 4.34 -13.66 8.89
CA ASP A 125 5.66 -14.24 8.65
C ASP A 125 6.19 -14.03 7.22
N ASP A 126 5.30 -13.74 6.26
CA ASP A 126 5.71 -13.46 4.89
C ASP A 126 6.43 -12.11 4.81
N ARG A 127 7.32 -12.00 3.82
CA ARG A 127 8.18 -10.82 3.67
C ARG A 127 7.41 -9.60 3.16
N VAL A 128 6.51 -9.82 2.19
CA VAL A 128 5.83 -8.73 1.49
C VAL A 128 4.36 -9.07 1.27
N TYR A 129 3.49 -8.19 1.75
CA TYR A 129 2.06 -8.24 1.46
C TYR A 129 1.67 -7.17 0.46
N VAL A 130 0.97 -7.57 -0.59
CA VAL A 130 0.55 -6.68 -1.67
C VAL A 130 -0.95 -6.39 -1.56
N ILE A 131 -1.33 -5.12 -1.54
CA ILE A 131 -2.70 -4.66 -1.53
C ILE A 131 -2.95 -3.92 -2.85
N CYS A 132 -3.87 -4.42 -3.67
CA CYS A 132 -4.28 -3.70 -4.87
C CYS A 132 -5.19 -2.55 -4.51
N LEU A 133 -4.86 -1.37 -5.03
CA LEU A 133 -5.74 -0.22 -4.96
C LEU A 133 -6.69 -0.24 -6.15
N GLY A 134 -7.91 -0.73 -5.94
CA GLY A 134 -8.89 -0.93 -7.00
C GLY A 134 -10.31 -1.13 -6.48
N ARG A 135 -11.29 -1.14 -7.41
CA ARG A 135 -12.72 -1.17 -7.08
C ARG A 135 -13.21 -2.54 -6.64
N ASP A 136 -12.85 -3.53 -7.45
CA ASP A 136 -13.47 -4.84 -7.43
C ASP A 136 -12.58 -5.79 -6.61
N ASN A 137 -13.22 -6.45 -5.64
CA ASN A 137 -12.60 -7.47 -4.79
C ASN A 137 -12.03 -8.67 -5.58
N ARG A 138 -12.33 -8.79 -6.87
CA ARG A 138 -11.74 -9.78 -7.78
C ARG A 138 -10.40 -9.35 -8.38
N LEU A 139 -10.12 -8.04 -8.44
CA LEU A 139 -8.88 -7.50 -9.04
C LEU A 139 -7.61 -8.08 -8.39
N PRO A 140 -7.51 -8.21 -7.04
CA PRO A 140 -6.32 -8.80 -6.43
C PRO A 140 -6.07 -10.25 -6.85
N LEU A 141 -7.12 -11.06 -7.04
CA LEU A 141 -6.96 -12.44 -7.52
C LEU A 141 -6.45 -12.47 -8.96
N GLY A 142 -6.99 -11.61 -9.83
CA GLY A 142 -6.53 -11.49 -11.21
C GLY A 142 -5.06 -11.04 -11.29
N ALA A 143 -4.70 -10.03 -10.50
CA ALA A 143 -3.33 -9.52 -10.39
C ALA A 143 -2.34 -10.59 -9.93
N ALA A 144 -2.69 -11.31 -8.86
CA ALA A 144 -1.87 -12.39 -8.31
C ALA A 144 -1.72 -13.55 -9.30
N ARG A 145 -2.81 -13.95 -9.97
CA ARG A 145 -2.79 -15.03 -10.97
C ARG A 145 -1.90 -14.69 -12.16
N LYS A 146 -1.97 -13.45 -12.67
CA LYS A 146 -1.11 -12.97 -13.77
C LYS A 146 0.38 -13.07 -13.40
N ARG A 147 0.71 -12.83 -12.13
CA ARG A 147 2.08 -12.83 -11.59
C ARG A 147 2.49 -14.17 -10.97
N ASN A 148 1.62 -15.17 -11.01
CA ASN A 148 1.81 -16.47 -10.34
C ASN A 148 2.24 -16.33 -8.86
N CYS A 149 1.61 -15.41 -8.14
CA CYS A 149 1.88 -15.13 -6.73
C CYS A 149 0.85 -15.81 -5.81
N ARG A 150 1.25 -16.03 -4.55
CA ARG A 150 0.35 -16.52 -3.52
C ARG A 150 -0.70 -15.46 -3.17
N THR A 151 -1.83 -15.91 -2.65
CA THR A 151 -2.89 -15.02 -2.15
C THR A 151 -3.28 -15.42 -0.74
N ALA A 152 -3.73 -14.46 0.06
CA ALA A 152 -4.35 -14.71 1.36
C ALA A 152 -5.51 -13.74 1.60
N ARG A 153 -6.50 -14.15 2.40
CA ARG A 153 -7.62 -13.30 2.84
C ARG A 153 -7.47 -12.92 4.30
N ILE A 154 -7.87 -11.69 4.63
CA ILE A 154 -7.99 -11.25 6.03
C ILE A 154 -9.11 -12.07 6.71
N PRO A 155 -8.94 -12.52 7.97
CA PRO A 155 -9.90 -13.36 8.69
C PRO A 155 -11.15 -12.59 9.20
N PHE A 156 -11.81 -11.81 8.34
CA PHE A 156 -12.99 -11.03 8.73
C PHE A 156 -14.16 -11.90 9.19
N ASN A 157 -14.41 -13.04 8.54
CA ASN A 157 -15.56 -13.91 8.82
C ASN A 157 -15.42 -14.75 10.11
N GLU A 158 -14.22 -14.81 10.71
CA GLU A 158 -13.99 -15.62 11.92
C GLU A 158 -14.31 -14.82 13.20
N ASN A 159 -14.14 -13.49 13.18
CA ASN A 159 -14.33 -12.62 14.34
C ASN A 159 -15.45 -11.57 14.17
N PHE A 160 -15.95 -11.34 12.96
CA PHE A 160 -17.05 -10.41 12.69
C PHE A 160 -18.18 -11.15 11.98
N LYS A 161 -19.21 -11.57 12.72
CA LYS A 161 -20.51 -11.90 12.12
C LYS A 161 -21.12 -10.59 11.64
N CYS A 162 -21.10 -10.31 10.34
CA CYS A 162 -22.03 -9.36 9.77
C CYS A 162 -23.43 -9.95 9.95
N VAL A 163 -24.17 -9.42 10.92
CA VAL A 163 -25.62 -9.61 10.99
C VAL A 163 -26.16 -8.85 9.77
N VAL A 164 -26.55 -9.60 8.74
CA VAL A 164 -27.34 -9.08 7.63
C VAL A 164 -28.78 -8.96 8.10
#